data_AF-A0A3B8RJP6-F1
#
_entry.id   AF-A0A3B8RJP6-F1
#
_cell.length_a   1.000
_cell.length_b   1.000
_cell.length_c   1.000
_cell.angle_alpha   90.00
_cell.angle_beta   90.00
_cell.angle_gamma   90.00
#
_symmetry.space_group_name_H-M   'P 1'
#
loop_
_entity.id
_entity.type
_entity.pdbx_description
1 polymer ?
#
loop_
_entity_poly.entity_id
_entity_poly.type
_entity_poly.pdbx_seq_one_letter_code
_entity_poly.pdbx_strand_id
1 'polypeptide(L)' 'PKRNVAFAVQLCTEAVDSLHSLAGANGIYDQYPMQRMFRDAHALMGHFGFNWDAQSMPWGAVAVGADYKPPATL' A
#
# COMPACT_ATOMS: atom_id res chain seq x y z
N PRO A 1 2.05 10.90 -10.21
CA PRO A 1 1.96 9.49 -10.68
C PRO A 1 2.34 8.45 -9.59
N LYS A 2 3.57 8.46 -9.04
CA LYS A 2 4.04 7.45 -8.07
C LYS A 2 3.31 7.49 -6.71
N ARG A 3 3.13 8.68 -6.11
CA ARG A 3 2.33 8.88 -4.89
C ARG A 3 0.91 8.30 -5.01
N ASN A 4 0.21 8.58 -6.11
CA ASN A 4 -1.18 8.14 -6.28
C ASN A 4 -1.29 6.61 -6.31
N VAL A 5 -0.30 5.94 -6.90
CA VAL A 5 -0.26 4.48 -6.94
C VAL A 5 0.00 3.91 -5.54
N ALA A 6 0.94 4.49 -4.78
CA ALA A 6 1.17 4.10 -3.39
C ALA A 6 -0.11 4.27 -2.53
N PHE A 7 -0.82 5.40 -2.68
CA PHE A 7 -2.09 5.63 -2.00
C PHE A 7 -3.17 4.62 -2.41
N ALA A 8 -3.27 4.31 -3.70
CA ALA A 8 -4.23 3.34 -4.19
C ALA A 8 -3.95 1.94 -3.63
N VAL A 9 -2.69 1.51 -3.56
CA VAL A 9 -2.30 0.22 -2.95
C VAL A 9 -2.66 0.20 -1.46
N GLN A 10 -2.47 1.31 -0.75
CA GLN A 10 -2.88 1.44 0.64
C GLN A 10 -4.40 1.26 0.82
N LEU A 11 -5.20 2.01 0.07
CA LEU A 11 -6.67 1.89 0.10
C LEU A 11 -7.15 0.48 -0.28
N CYS A 12 -6.54 -0.13 -1.29
CA CYS A 12 -6.88 -1.50 -1.68
C CYS A 12 -6.57 -2.50 -0.56
N THR A 13 -5.44 -2.34 0.14
CA THR A 13 -5.05 -3.24 1.24
C THR A 13 -6.01 -3.07 2.43
N GLU A 14 -6.35 -1.83 2.80
CA GLU A 14 -7.35 -1.56 3.85
C GLU A 14 -8.74 -2.13 3.50
N ALA A 15 -9.12 -2.11 2.22
CA ALA A 15 -10.35 -2.74 1.76
C ALA A 15 -10.28 -4.28 1.90
N VAL A 16 -9.15 -4.89 1.58
CA VAL A 16 -8.94 -6.34 1.78
C VAL A 16 -9.00 -6.70 3.28
N ASP A 17 -8.45 -5.88 4.16
CA ASP A 17 -8.52 -6.08 5.61
C ASP A 17 -9.96 -6.01 6.13
N SER A 18 -10.71 -5.02 5.65
CA SER A 18 -12.13 -4.87 5.97
C SER A 18 -12.92 -6.10 5.52
N LEU A 19 -12.65 -6.63 4.33
CA LEU A 19 -13.29 -7.86 3.85
C LEU A 19 -12.85 -9.10 4.65
N HIS A 20 -11.57 -9.20 5.01
CA HIS A 20 -11.05 -10.32 5.81
C HIS A 20 -11.68 -10.34 7.20
N SER A 21 -11.78 -9.18 7.85
CA SER A 21 -12.43 -9.05 9.16
C SER A 21 -13.93 -9.41 9.11
N LEU A 22 -14.63 -9.01 8.04
CA LEU A 22 -16.03 -9.38 7.82
C LEU A 22 -16.22 -10.88 7.59
N ALA A 23 -15.29 -11.53 6.88
CA ALA A 23 -15.32 -12.98 6.67
C ALA A 23 -15.17 -13.78 7.98
N GLY A 24 -14.55 -13.18 9.00
CA GLY A 24 -14.31 -13.80 10.30
C GLY A 24 -13.54 -15.12 10.19
N ALA A 25 -13.88 -16.10 11.02
CA ALA A 25 -13.21 -17.40 11.03
C ALA A 25 -13.28 -18.14 9.69
N ASN A 26 -14.29 -17.89 8.85
CA ASN A 26 -14.35 -18.50 7.51
C ASN A 26 -13.25 -17.99 6.58
N GLY A 27 -12.72 -16.80 6.85
CA GLY A 27 -11.69 -16.16 6.05
C GLY A 27 -10.34 -16.87 6.06
N ILE A 28 -10.10 -17.81 6.99
CA ILE A 28 -8.82 -18.51 7.14
C ILE A 28 -8.71 -19.80 6.32
N TYR A 29 -9.83 -20.35 5.85
CA TYR A 29 -9.85 -21.65 5.18
C TYR A 29 -9.46 -21.54 3.70
N ASP A 30 -8.68 -22.51 3.22
CA ASP A 30 -8.21 -22.58 1.83
C ASP A 30 -9.31 -22.79 0.80
N GLN A 31 -10.51 -23.20 1.23
CA GLN A 31 -11.68 -23.34 0.37
C GLN A 31 -12.11 -22.00 -0.24
N TYR A 32 -11.80 -20.88 0.42
CA TYR A 32 -12.16 -19.54 -0.03
C TYR A 32 -10.90 -18.72 -0.35
N PRO A 33 -10.96 -17.80 -1.33
CA PRO A 33 -9.79 -17.03 -1.74
C PRO A 33 -9.35 -15.98 -0.71
N MET A 34 -10.10 -15.78 0.38
CA MET A 34 -9.96 -14.64 1.28
C MET A 34 -8.57 -14.55 1.94
N GLN A 35 -8.08 -15.64 2.56
CA GLN A 35 -6.75 -15.63 3.19
C GLN A 35 -5.62 -15.41 2.18
N ARG A 36 -5.78 -15.88 0.93
CA ARG A 36 -4.80 -15.65 -0.14
C ARG A 36 -4.76 -14.18 -0.54
N MET A 37 -5.92 -13.57 -0.80
CA MET A 37 -6.01 -12.15 -1.16
C MET A 37 -5.42 -11.26 -0.06
N PHE A 38 -5.69 -11.57 1.21
CA PHE A 38 -5.11 -10.87 2.36
C PHE A 38 -3.58 -10.94 2.35
N ARG A 39 -3.00 -12.13 2.26
CA ARG A 39 -1.54 -12.31 2.24
C ARG A 39 -0.89 -11.68 1.03
N ASP A 40 -1.49 -11.80 -0.14
CA ASP A 40 -0.97 -11.26 -1.39
C ASP A 40 -0.99 -9.72 -1.38
N ALA A 41 -2.06 -9.09 -0.87
CA ALA A 41 -2.14 -7.64 -0.72
C ALA A 41 -1.06 -7.08 0.22
N HIS A 42 -0.82 -7.74 1.36
CA HIS A 42 0.24 -7.34 2.30
C HIS A 42 1.64 -7.53 1.71
N ALA A 43 1.87 -8.63 0.98
CA ALA A 43 3.12 -8.86 0.29
C ALA A 43 3.38 -7.77 -0.76
N LEU A 44 2.36 -7.39 -1.53
CA LEU A 44 2.43 -6.31 -2.51
C LEU A 44 2.75 -4.96 -1.84
N MET A 45 2.08 -4.62 -0.74
CA MET A 45 2.30 -3.37 -0.01
C MET A 45 3.75 -3.21 0.48
N GLY A 46 4.47 -4.31 0.73
CA GLY A 46 5.88 -4.30 1.08
C GLY A 46 6.83 -3.86 -0.05
N HIS A 47 6.35 -3.72 -1.29
CA HIS A 47 7.17 -3.26 -2.40
C HIS A 47 7.52 -1.77 -2.27
N PHE A 48 8.81 -1.43 -2.39
CA PHE A 48 9.32 -0.05 -2.20
C PHE A 48 8.56 1.02 -3.01
N GLY A 49 8.16 0.69 -4.24
CA GLY A 49 7.40 1.59 -5.12
C GLY A 49 5.99 1.93 -4.61
N PHE A 50 5.45 1.17 -3.66
CA PHE A 50 4.11 1.35 -3.08
C PHE A 50 4.16 1.86 -1.63
N ASN A 51 5.34 2.06 -1.07
CA ASN A 51 5.50 2.61 0.27
C ASN A 51 5.01 4.07 0.32
N TRP A 52 3.97 4.34 1.11
CA TRP A 52 3.35 5.66 1.20
C TRP A 52 4.33 6.74 1.66
N ASP A 53 5.11 6.49 2.71
CA ASP A 53 6.05 7.47 3.26
C ASP A 53 7.14 7.82 2.23
N ALA A 54 7.69 6.82 1.55
CA ALA A 54 8.71 7.03 0.52
C ALA A 54 8.17 7.86 -0.68
N GLN A 55 6.92 7.62 -1.09
CA GLN A 55 6.35 8.27 -2.27
C GLN A 55 5.65 9.62 -1.96
N SER A 56 5.19 9.84 -0.72
CA SER A 56 4.46 11.06 -0.32
C SER A 56 5.39 12.17 0.16
N MET A 57 6.50 11.84 0.83
CA MET A 57 7.45 12.81 1.38
C MET A 57 8.03 13.80 0.34
N PRO A 58 8.47 13.36 -0.87
CA PRO A 58 8.91 14.28 -1.92
C PRO A 58 7.83 15.28 -2.33
N TRP A 59 6.58 14.81 -2.43
CA TRP A 59 5.45 15.66 -2.79
C TRP A 59 5.14 16.65 -1.67
N GLY A 60 5.15 16.20 -0.41
CA GLY A 60 4.91 17.04 0.76
C GLY A 60 5.95 18.14 0.91
N ALA A 61 7.23 17.83 0.70
CA ALA A 61 8.32 18.80 0.74
C ALA A 61 8.11 19.95 -0.27
N VAL A 62 7.80 19.62 -1.53
CA VAL A 62 7.50 20.63 -2.56
C VAL A 62 6.24 21.43 -2.21
N ALA A 63 5.20 20.78 -1.67
CA ALA A 63 3.94 21.43 -1.31
C ALA A 63 4.11 22.49 -0.19
N VAL A 64 5.10 22.33 0.69
CA VAL A 64 5.43 23.32 1.74
C VAL A 64 6.53 24.31 1.34
N GLY A 65 6.95 24.30 0.06
CA GLY A 65 7.95 25.22 -0.48
C GLY A 65 9.40 24.82 -0.25
N ALA A 66 9.68 23.57 0.13
CA ALA A 66 11.05 23.06 0.20
C ALA A 66 11.53 22.57 -1.18
N ASP A 67 12.83 22.77 -1.45
CA ASP A 67 13.48 22.16 -2.62
C ASP A 67 13.67 20.66 -2.39
N TYR A 68 13.00 19.85 -3.21
CA TYR A 68 13.21 18.41 -3.23
C TYR A 68 14.29 18.06 -4.25
N LYS A 69 15.47 17.65 -3.76
CA LYS A 69 16.50 17.02 -4.58
C LYS A 69 16.37 15.50 -4.46
N PRO A 70 16.01 14.77 -5.53
CA PRO A 70 16.03 13.31 -5.48
C PRO A 70 17.43 12.83 -5.10
N PRO A 71 17.55 11.73 -4.33
CA PRO A 71 18.84 11.18 -3.97
C PRO A 71 19.69 10.91 -5.22
N ALA A 72 20.99 11.16 -5.12
CA ALA A 72 21.94 10.96 -6.21
C ALA A 72 22.25 9.46 -6.38
N THR A 73 21.30 8.71 -6.94
CA THR A 73 21.37 7.34 -7.52
C THR A 73 19.94 6.80 -7.56
N LEU A 74 19.45 6.13 -8.61
CA LEU A 74 20.11 5.31 -9.65
C LEU A 74 20.42 6.05 -10.96
#